data_AF-A0A843KYL7-F1
#
_entry.id   AF-A0A843KYL7-F1
#
_cell.length_a   1.000
_cell.length_b   1.000
_cell.length_c   1.000
_cell.angle_alpha   90.00
_cell.angle_beta   90.00
_cell.angle_gamma   90.00
#
_symmetry.space_group_name_H-M   'P 1'
#
loop_
_entity.id
_entity.type
_entity.pdbx_description
1 polymer ?
#
loop_
_entity_poly.entity_id
_entity_poly.type
_entity_poly.pdbx_seq_one_letter_code
_entity_poly.pdbx_strand_id
1 'polypeptide(L)'
;MQIRNWLPFLGMPLMLLFVQIVAIILVMPMQAVGLVAFEDPESVANPLIFIGLLLVFTVILLIMIRLGGRRVIAVFIGFALFMTFVYIFGALFSFTHGATAATAAAALIGAGAATALLYLYPEWYVIDTLGVLISAGIASIFGISLAILPVLVLLVLLAVYDAISVYRTKHMITLAEGVLETRAPIMVVVPKRTDYSFRKEGLQIAEGEERGAFVMGMGDLIMP
;
A
#
# COMPACT_ATOMS: atom_id res chain seq x y z
N MET A 1 -1.41 -37.16 -8.60
CA MET A 1 -0.37 -36.46 -7.82
C MET A 1 -0.94 -35.15 -7.34
N GLN A 2 -1.25 -35.02 -6.05
CA GLN A 2 -1.74 -33.79 -5.44
C GLN A 2 -0.61 -32.75 -5.52
N ILE A 3 -0.74 -31.78 -6.43
CA ILE A 3 0.08 -30.57 -6.41
C ILE A 3 -0.34 -29.85 -5.13
N ARG A 4 0.44 -30.09 -4.09
CA ARG A 4 0.29 -29.55 -2.75
C ARG A 4 0.24 -28.03 -2.88
N ASN A 5 -0.79 -27.41 -2.29
CA ASN A 5 -1.15 -25.99 -2.40
C ASN A 5 -0.09 -25.06 -1.77
N TRP A 6 1.14 -24.98 -2.30
CA TRP A 6 2.19 -24.07 -1.82
C TRP A 6 2.13 -22.68 -2.46
N LEU A 7 1.52 -22.57 -3.64
CA LEU A 7 1.39 -21.31 -4.39
C LEU A 7 0.81 -20.16 -3.54
N PRO A 8 -0.25 -20.36 -2.72
CA PRO A 8 -0.78 -19.29 -1.88
C PRO A 8 0.14 -18.93 -0.70
N PHE A 9 0.89 -19.90 -0.16
CA PHE A 9 1.82 -19.68 0.95
C PHE A 9 3.12 -18.99 0.52
N LEU A 10 3.53 -19.16 -0.74
CA LEU A 10 4.68 -18.46 -1.32
C LEU A 10 4.34 -17.08 -1.87
N GLY A 11 3.07 -16.81 -2.20
CA GLY A 11 2.64 -15.54 -2.79
C GLY A 11 2.99 -14.33 -1.91
N MET A 12 2.69 -14.37 -0.61
CA MET A 12 2.96 -13.24 0.29
C MET A 12 4.46 -12.94 0.47
N PRO A 13 5.33 -13.91 0.82
CA PRO A 13 6.78 -13.67 0.87
C PRO A 13 7.36 -13.20 -0.46
N LEU A 14 6.84 -13.72 -1.59
CA LEU A 14 7.29 -13.30 -2.91
C LEU A 14 6.92 -11.85 -3.17
N MET A 15 5.69 -11.43 -2.87
CA MET A 15 5.29 -10.02 -2.99
C MET A 15 6.13 -9.10 -2.12
N LEU A 16 6.46 -9.50 -0.89
CA LEU A 16 7.38 -8.75 -0.03
C LEU A 16 8.76 -8.57 -0.70
N LEU A 17 9.34 -9.64 -1.24
CA LEU A 17 10.60 -9.55 -1.97
C LEU A 17 10.50 -8.63 -3.20
N PHE A 18 9.39 -8.70 -3.94
CA PHE A 18 9.15 -7.80 -5.07
C PHE A 18 9.06 -6.34 -4.63
N VAL A 19 8.36 -6.04 -3.53
CA VAL A 19 8.29 -4.69 -2.97
C VAL A 19 9.68 -4.19 -2.63
N GLN A 20 10.51 -4.99 -1.95
CA GLN A 20 11.88 -4.60 -1.58
C GLN A 20 12.77 -4.35 -2.80
N ILE A 21 12.72 -5.24 -3.80
CA ILE A 21 13.50 -5.08 -5.04
C ILE A 21 13.07 -3.82 -5.79
N VAL A 22 11.76 -3.62 -5.97
CA VAL A 22 11.23 -2.45 -6.68
C VAL A 22 11.51 -1.17 -5.89
N ALA A 23 11.42 -1.21 -4.56
CA ALA A 23 11.74 -0.06 -3.72
C ALA A 23 13.19 0.39 -3.90
N ILE A 24 14.15 -0.55 -3.91
CA ILE A 24 15.57 -0.25 -4.17
C ILE A 24 15.77 0.33 -5.57
N ILE A 25 15.10 -0.22 -6.59
CA ILE A 25 15.15 0.33 -7.96
C ILE A 25 14.60 1.76 -8.00
N LEU A 26 13.56 2.06 -7.22
CA LEU A 26 12.94 3.38 -7.15
C LEU A 26 13.76 4.39 -6.35
N VAL A 27 14.74 3.99 -5.53
CA VAL A 27 15.55 4.93 -4.74
C VAL A 27 16.22 5.98 -5.62
N MET A 28 16.92 5.53 -6.66
CA MET A 28 17.69 6.42 -7.54
C MET A 28 16.82 7.44 -8.31
N PRO A 29 15.70 7.04 -8.98
CA PRO A 29 14.83 8.00 -9.66
C PRO A 29 14.12 8.95 -8.69
N MET A 30 13.75 8.49 -7.48
CA MET A 30 13.09 9.34 -6.48
C MET A 30 14.04 10.41 -5.91
N GLN A 31 15.29 10.05 -5.63
CA GLN A 31 16.33 10.99 -5.21
C GLN A 31 16.63 12.04 -6.28
N ALA A 32 16.65 11.65 -7.57
CA ALA A 32 16.94 12.56 -8.67
C ALA A 32 15.90 13.70 -8.80
N VAL A 33 14.67 13.48 -8.34
CA VAL A 33 13.60 14.49 -8.33
C VAL A 33 13.48 15.19 -6.97
N GLY A 34 14.34 14.83 -6.00
CA GLY A 34 14.32 15.41 -4.66
C GLY A 34 13.10 15.00 -3.84
N LEU A 35 12.50 13.83 -4.11
CA LEU A 35 11.37 13.31 -3.36
C LEU A 35 11.84 12.75 -2.01
N VAL A 36 12.05 13.66 -1.06
CA VAL A 36 12.47 13.36 0.32
C VAL A 36 11.46 13.97 1.29
N ALA A 37 11.07 13.19 2.30
CA ALA A 37 10.06 13.56 3.30
C ALA A 37 10.63 14.39 4.46
N PHE A 38 11.92 14.24 4.78
CA PHE A 38 12.59 14.92 5.88
C PHE A 38 13.93 15.51 5.44
N GLU A 39 14.26 16.71 5.92
CA GLU A 39 15.52 17.39 5.57
C GLU A 39 16.74 16.79 6.30
N ASP A 40 16.58 16.39 7.56
CA ASP A 40 17.61 15.73 8.38
C ASP A 40 17.25 14.27 8.66
N PRO A 41 17.82 13.29 7.91
CA PRO A 41 17.47 11.88 8.06
C PRO A 41 17.90 11.24 9.38
N GLU A 42 18.85 11.82 10.12
CA GLU A 42 19.41 11.22 11.35
C GLU A 42 18.60 11.57 12.59
N SER A 43 17.71 12.55 12.50
CA SER A 43 16.91 13.02 13.63
C SER A 43 15.95 11.96 14.15
N VAL A 44 16.10 11.63 15.44
CA VAL A 44 15.19 10.74 16.20
C VAL A 44 13.80 11.34 16.41
N ALA A 45 13.58 12.61 16.03
CA ALA A 45 12.25 13.22 16.04
C ALA A 45 11.40 12.80 14.83
N ASN A 46 12.02 12.41 13.70
CA ASN A 46 11.28 12.07 12.48
C ASN A 46 10.28 10.91 12.66
N PRO A 47 10.58 9.83 13.40
CA PRO A 47 9.61 8.78 13.71
C PRO A 47 8.37 9.29 14.43
N LEU A 48 8.54 10.22 15.38
CA LEU A 48 7.43 10.81 16.13
C LEU A 48 6.57 11.70 15.24
N ILE A 49 7.21 12.50 14.38
CA ILE A 49 6.51 13.34 13.38
C ILE A 49 5.73 12.44 12.42
N PHE A 50 6.35 11.37 11.93
CA PHE A 50 5.71 10.40 11.05
C PHE A 50 4.48 9.77 11.70
N ILE A 51 4.59 9.28 12.94
CA ILE A 51 3.44 8.72 13.69
C ILE A 51 2.35 9.79 13.86
N GLY A 52 2.70 11.02 14.21
CA GLY A 52 1.76 12.12 14.33
C GLY A 52 1.00 12.39 13.02
N LEU A 53 1.72 12.45 11.90
CA LEU A 53 1.14 12.64 10.57
C LEU A 53 0.23 11.48 10.17
N LEU A 54 0.64 10.24 10.47
CA LEU A 54 -0.16 9.04 10.24
C LEU A 54 -1.49 9.12 11.02
N LEU A 55 -1.44 9.48 12.31
CA LEU A 55 -2.64 9.65 13.13
C LEU A 55 -3.56 10.76 12.59
N VAL A 56 -3.00 11.90 12.20
CA VAL A 56 -3.78 12.99 11.59
C VAL A 56 -4.46 12.52 10.29
N PHE A 57 -3.72 11.81 9.43
CA PHE A 57 -4.27 11.23 8.21
C PHE A 57 -5.42 10.25 8.51
N THR A 58 -5.23 9.35 9.48
CA THR A 58 -6.28 8.41 9.91
C THR A 58 -7.51 9.14 10.43
N VAL A 59 -7.34 10.17 11.26
CA VAL A 59 -8.47 10.97 11.78
C VAL A 59 -9.22 11.66 10.65
N ILE A 60 -8.51 12.27 9.68
CA ILE A 60 -9.14 12.89 8.51
C ILE A 60 -9.96 11.85 7.73
N LEU A 61 -9.39 10.67 7.47
CA LEU A 61 -10.08 9.60 6.78
C LEU A 61 -11.34 9.14 7.53
N LEU A 62 -11.25 8.96 8.86
CA LEU A 62 -12.39 8.56 9.69
C LEU A 62 -13.49 9.62 9.72
N ILE A 63 -13.15 10.91 9.77
CA ILE A 63 -14.11 12.01 9.66
C ILE A 63 -14.83 11.96 8.32
N MET A 64 -14.09 11.77 7.22
CA MET A 64 -14.68 11.64 5.88
C MET A 64 -15.64 10.44 5.77
N ILE A 65 -15.27 9.30 6.36
CA ILE A 65 -16.14 8.11 6.44
C ILE A 65 -17.40 8.42 7.25
N ARG A 66 -17.26 9.08 8.40
CA ARG A 66 -18.38 9.45 9.28
C ARG A 66 -19.36 10.44 8.62
N LEU A 67 -18.88 11.31 7.74
CA LEU A 67 -19.73 12.23 6.96
C LEU A 67 -20.53 11.53 5.85
N GLY A 68 -20.34 10.22 5.63
CA GLY A 68 -21.25 9.37 4.86
C GLY A 68 -21.21 9.53 3.33
N GLY A 69 -20.32 10.37 2.79
CA GLY A 69 -20.22 10.63 1.37
C GLY A 69 -19.49 9.53 0.60
N ARG A 70 -20.15 8.41 0.27
CA ARG A 70 -19.53 7.29 -0.47
C ARG A 70 -18.78 7.73 -1.75
N ARG A 71 -19.36 8.68 -2.50
CA ARG A 71 -18.70 9.27 -3.69
C ARG A 71 -17.51 10.14 -3.32
N VAL A 72 -17.62 10.94 -2.26
CA VAL A 72 -16.54 11.83 -1.80
C VAL A 72 -15.33 11.01 -1.38
N ILE A 73 -15.55 9.94 -0.60
CA ILE A 73 -14.49 9.01 -0.16
C ILE A 73 -13.84 8.33 -1.38
N ALA A 74 -14.64 7.83 -2.33
CA ALA A 74 -14.13 7.17 -3.52
C ALA A 74 -13.30 8.11 -4.42
N VAL A 75 -13.73 9.38 -4.57
CA VAL A 75 -12.98 10.40 -5.32
C VAL A 75 -11.71 10.79 -4.57
N PHE A 76 -11.76 10.96 -3.26
CA PHE A 76 -10.59 11.30 -2.45
C PHE A 76 -9.52 10.21 -2.50
N ILE A 77 -9.91 8.95 -2.29
CA ILE A 77 -8.99 7.80 -2.39
C ILE A 77 -8.45 7.68 -3.82
N GLY A 78 -9.32 7.83 -4.83
CA GLY A 78 -8.90 7.76 -6.24
C GLY A 78 -7.94 8.87 -6.63
N PHE A 79 -8.16 10.08 -6.12
CA PHE A 79 -7.25 11.21 -6.30
C PHE A 79 -5.91 10.95 -5.60
N ALA A 80 -5.93 10.45 -4.36
CA ALA A 80 -4.71 10.11 -3.64
C ALA A 80 -3.89 9.03 -4.39
N LEU A 81 -4.55 7.97 -4.87
CA LEU A 81 -3.90 6.93 -5.69
C LEU A 81 -3.33 7.48 -6.99
N PHE A 82 -4.12 8.29 -7.71
CA PHE A 82 -3.68 8.93 -8.95
C PHE A 82 -2.43 9.80 -8.71
N MET A 83 -2.43 10.64 -7.68
CA MET A 83 -1.29 11.48 -7.33
C MET A 83 -0.06 10.63 -7.01
N THR A 84 -0.21 9.55 -6.25
CA THR A 84 0.89 8.62 -5.97
C THR A 84 1.48 8.03 -7.25
N PHE A 85 0.65 7.59 -8.20
CA PHE A 85 1.14 7.11 -9.49
C PHE A 85 1.82 8.20 -10.31
N VAL A 86 1.34 9.44 -10.28
CA VAL A 86 2.00 10.58 -10.94
C VAL A 86 3.41 10.76 -10.40
N TYR A 87 3.61 10.69 -9.07
CA TYR A 87 4.95 10.78 -8.49
C TYR A 87 5.85 9.62 -8.91
N ILE A 88 5.36 8.38 -8.87
CA ILE A 88 6.13 7.18 -9.25
C ILE A 88 6.54 7.24 -10.72
N PHE A 89 5.58 7.43 -11.64
CA PHE A 89 5.87 7.49 -13.07
C PHE A 89 6.65 8.75 -13.44
N GLY A 90 6.40 9.88 -12.76
CA GLY A 90 7.15 11.11 -12.92
C GLY A 90 8.62 10.92 -12.60
N ALA A 91 8.93 10.32 -11.45
CA ALA A 91 10.30 9.98 -11.07
C ALA A 91 10.97 9.04 -12.08
N LEU A 92 10.28 7.98 -12.51
CA LEU A 92 10.81 7.01 -13.48
C LEU A 92 11.08 7.60 -14.87
N PHE A 93 10.13 8.35 -15.44
CA PHE A 93 10.28 8.90 -16.78
C PHE A 93 11.27 10.07 -16.82
N SER A 94 11.27 10.93 -15.79
CA SER A 94 12.26 12.01 -15.71
C SER A 94 13.68 11.48 -15.52
N PHE A 95 13.86 10.40 -14.75
CA PHE A 95 15.17 9.76 -14.57
C PHE A 95 15.71 9.13 -15.86
N THR A 96 14.85 8.49 -16.65
CA THR A 96 15.25 7.76 -17.86
C THR A 96 15.44 8.64 -19.10
N HIS A 97 14.63 9.69 -19.26
CA HIS A 97 14.57 10.51 -20.48
C HIS A 97 14.78 12.02 -20.22
N GLY A 98 15.08 12.40 -18.97
CA GLY A 98 15.25 13.80 -18.55
C GLY A 98 13.93 14.49 -18.22
N ALA A 99 13.99 15.58 -17.45
CA ALA A 99 12.82 16.37 -17.06
C ALA A 99 12.34 17.25 -18.24
N THR A 100 11.41 16.72 -19.04
CA THR A 100 10.80 17.44 -20.18
C THR A 100 9.27 17.44 -20.10
N ALA A 101 8.63 18.34 -20.85
CA ALA A 101 7.18 18.38 -20.98
C ALA A 101 6.60 17.05 -21.51
N ALA A 102 7.33 16.36 -22.42
CA ALA A 102 6.93 15.06 -22.94
C ALA A 102 6.92 13.97 -21.85
N THR A 103 7.95 13.94 -20.99
CA THR A 103 8.00 12.98 -19.87
C THR A 103 6.94 13.24 -18.81
N ALA A 104 6.61 14.51 -18.56
CA ALA A 104 5.52 14.87 -17.66
C ALA A 104 4.16 14.42 -18.21
N ALA A 105 3.92 14.63 -19.51
CA ALA A 105 2.71 14.14 -20.17
C ALA A 105 2.63 12.60 -20.15
N ALA A 106 3.74 11.91 -20.39
CA ALA A 106 3.82 10.45 -20.29
C ALA A 106 3.51 9.95 -18.88
N ALA A 107 4.02 10.62 -17.83
CA ALA A 107 3.73 10.29 -16.44
C ALA A 107 2.23 10.45 -16.11
N LEU A 108 1.61 11.53 -16.57
CA LEU A 108 0.17 11.76 -16.39
C LEU A 108 -0.67 10.71 -17.12
N ILE A 109 -0.31 10.36 -18.35
CA ILE A 109 -1.00 9.32 -19.13
C ILE A 109 -0.84 7.96 -18.45
N GLY A 110 0.37 7.62 -18.00
CA GLY A 110 0.65 6.38 -17.29
C GLY A 110 -0.12 6.27 -15.97
N ALA A 111 -0.13 7.35 -15.17
CA ALA A 111 -0.88 7.41 -13.92
C ALA A 111 -2.39 7.33 -14.15
N GLY A 112 -2.89 8.02 -15.18
CA GLY A 112 -4.29 7.98 -15.59
C GLY A 112 -4.70 6.57 -16.04
N ALA A 113 -3.86 5.91 -16.84
CA ALA A 113 -4.09 4.54 -17.29
C ALA A 113 -4.07 3.54 -16.12
N ALA A 114 -3.08 3.62 -15.22
CA ALA A 114 -3.00 2.76 -14.04
C ALA A 114 -4.20 2.93 -13.11
N THR A 115 -4.60 4.17 -12.85
CA THR A 115 -5.78 4.48 -12.03
C THR A 115 -7.05 4.00 -12.72
N ALA A 116 -7.22 4.28 -14.02
CA ALA A 116 -8.38 3.82 -14.77
C ALA A 116 -8.47 2.28 -14.81
N LEU A 117 -7.34 1.59 -14.99
CA LEU A 117 -7.28 0.14 -14.98
C LEU A 117 -7.73 -0.42 -13.62
N LEU A 118 -7.27 0.17 -12.51
CA LEU A 118 -7.67 -0.23 -11.16
C LEU A 118 -9.18 -0.06 -10.92
N TYR A 119 -9.79 1.00 -11.46
CA TYR A 119 -11.22 1.27 -11.25
C TYR A 119 -12.15 0.53 -12.23
N LEU A 120 -11.72 0.33 -13.48
CA LEU A 120 -12.53 -0.30 -14.52
C LEU A 120 -12.40 -1.83 -14.52
N TYR A 121 -11.20 -2.34 -14.20
CA TYR A 121 -10.87 -3.77 -14.23
C TYR A 121 -10.04 -4.21 -13.01
N PRO A 122 -10.62 -4.16 -11.79
CA PRO A 122 -9.96 -4.62 -10.56
C PRO A 122 -9.90 -6.15 -10.50
N GLU A 123 -9.10 -6.78 -11.35
CA GLU A 123 -8.72 -8.19 -11.18
C GLU A 123 -7.59 -8.29 -10.14
N TRP A 124 -7.47 -9.43 -9.47
CA TRP A 124 -6.52 -9.63 -8.37
C TRP A 124 -5.07 -9.31 -8.77
N TYR A 125 -4.62 -9.74 -9.95
CA TYR A 125 -3.27 -9.49 -10.43
C TYR A 125 -3.02 -8.00 -10.74
N VAL A 126 -4.06 -7.23 -11.11
CA VAL A 126 -3.95 -5.78 -11.31
C VAL A 126 -3.78 -5.08 -9.97
N ILE A 127 -4.60 -5.47 -8.98
CA ILE A 127 -4.54 -4.93 -7.63
C ILE A 127 -3.18 -5.24 -7.00
N ASP A 128 -2.69 -6.47 -7.14
CA ASP A 128 -1.42 -6.88 -6.54
C ASP A 128 -0.23 -6.18 -7.20
N THR A 129 -0.19 -6.11 -8.54
CA THR A 129 0.91 -5.43 -9.25
C THR A 129 0.96 -3.94 -8.95
N LEU A 130 -0.19 -3.26 -8.97
CA LEU A 130 -0.27 -1.84 -8.65
C LEU A 130 -0.07 -1.58 -7.15
N GLY A 131 -0.55 -2.47 -6.28
CA GLY A 131 -0.35 -2.43 -4.84
C GLY A 131 1.12 -2.59 -4.47
N VAL A 132 1.84 -3.52 -5.12
CA VAL A 132 3.30 -3.68 -5.00
C VAL A 132 4.02 -2.42 -5.46
N LEU A 133 3.61 -1.82 -6.58
CA LEU A 133 4.21 -0.58 -7.08
C LEU A 133 4.02 0.60 -6.12
N ILE A 134 2.81 0.79 -5.59
CA ILE A 134 2.52 1.82 -4.58
C ILE A 134 3.34 1.57 -3.31
N SER A 135 3.35 0.32 -2.84
CA SER A 135 4.08 -0.06 -1.62
C SER A 135 5.57 0.22 -1.78
N ALA A 136 6.15 -0.18 -2.91
CA ALA A 136 7.54 0.09 -3.23
C ALA A 136 7.84 1.59 -3.36
N GLY A 137 6.93 2.37 -3.95
CA GLY A 137 7.06 3.83 -4.04
C GLY A 137 7.09 4.48 -2.65
N ILE A 138 6.15 4.12 -1.78
CA ILE A 138 6.10 4.64 -0.41
C ILE A 138 7.34 4.20 0.39
N ALA A 139 7.71 2.92 0.31
CA ALA A 139 8.90 2.38 0.97
C ALA A 139 10.18 3.09 0.51
N SER A 140 10.30 3.36 -0.80
CA SER A 140 11.47 4.09 -1.34
C SER A 140 11.57 5.51 -0.79
N ILE A 141 10.45 6.26 -0.71
CA ILE A 141 10.43 7.63 -0.18
C ILE A 141 10.87 7.63 1.28
N PHE A 142 10.29 6.77 2.12
CA PHE A 142 10.65 6.70 3.53
C PHE A 142 12.08 6.17 3.76
N GLY A 143 12.51 5.20 2.96
CA GLY A 143 13.87 4.65 3.01
C GLY A 143 14.95 5.65 2.61
N ILE A 144 14.65 6.58 1.71
CA ILE A 144 15.55 7.72 1.40
C ILE A 144 15.55 8.75 2.54
N SER A 145 14.41 8.92 3.20
CA SER A 145 14.17 10.06 4.11
C SER A 145 14.57 9.81 5.56
N LEU A 146 14.88 8.57 5.93
CA LEU A 146 15.21 8.18 7.29
C LEU A 146 16.49 7.36 7.32
N ALA A 147 17.43 7.75 8.19
CA ALA A 147 18.60 6.94 8.47
C ALA A 147 18.23 5.69 9.26
N ILE A 148 19.16 4.74 9.33
CA ILE A 148 18.96 3.42 9.97
C ILE A 148 18.47 3.55 11.42
N LEU A 149 19.03 4.48 12.20
CA LEU A 149 18.68 4.63 13.61
C LEU A 149 17.22 5.11 13.80
N PRO A 150 16.75 6.21 13.18
CA PRO A 150 15.33 6.58 13.20
C PRO A 150 14.39 5.49 12.69
N VAL A 151 14.75 4.76 11.62
CA VAL A 151 13.94 3.64 11.11
C VAL A 151 13.79 2.55 12.17
N LEU A 152 14.89 2.14 12.82
CA LEU A 152 14.83 1.14 13.89
C LEU A 152 13.92 1.58 15.04
N VAL A 153 14.02 2.85 15.46
CA VAL A 153 13.14 3.41 16.50
C VAL A 153 11.68 3.35 16.05
N LEU A 154 11.40 3.76 14.81
CA LEU A 154 10.05 3.71 14.24
C LEU A 154 9.49 2.29 14.24
N LEU A 155 10.24 1.32 13.75
CA LEU A 155 9.82 -0.08 13.66
C LEU A 155 9.57 -0.69 15.04
N VAL A 156 10.44 -0.41 16.02
CA VAL A 156 10.24 -0.88 17.40
C VAL A 156 8.98 -0.25 18.00
N LEU A 157 8.76 1.06 17.83
CA LEU A 157 7.55 1.72 18.33
C LEU A 157 6.27 1.14 17.73
N LEU A 158 6.25 0.93 16.41
CA LEU A 158 5.10 0.34 15.72
C LEU A 158 4.88 -1.13 16.11
N ALA A 159 5.94 -1.92 16.25
CA ALA A 159 5.85 -3.31 16.70
C ALA A 159 5.32 -3.42 18.14
N VAL A 160 5.77 -2.55 19.04
CA VAL A 160 5.26 -2.48 20.41
C VAL A 160 3.79 -2.06 20.43
N TYR A 161 3.41 -1.05 19.63
CA TYR A 161 2.02 -0.65 19.50
C TYR A 161 1.13 -1.81 19.01
N ASP A 162 1.54 -2.51 17.95
CA ASP A 162 0.81 -3.63 17.39
C ASP A 162 0.64 -4.76 18.40
N ALA A 163 1.72 -5.13 19.10
CA ALA A 163 1.66 -6.13 20.18
C ALA A 163 0.69 -5.71 21.31
N ILE A 164 0.72 -4.45 21.74
CA ILE A 164 -0.22 -3.95 22.76
C ILE A 164 -1.66 -4.00 22.26
N SER A 165 -1.91 -3.59 21.01
CA SER A 165 -3.23 -3.60 20.38
C SER A 165 -3.80 -5.03 20.29
N VAL A 166 -2.98 -6.00 19.91
CA VAL A 166 -3.39 -7.40 19.78
C VAL A 166 -3.61 -8.04 21.15
N TYR A 167 -2.62 -7.98 22.04
CA TYR A 167 -2.64 -8.76 23.29
C TYR A 167 -3.41 -8.09 24.42
N ARG A 168 -3.38 -6.76 24.52
CA ARG A 168 -3.97 -6.03 25.65
C ARG A 168 -5.38 -5.56 25.38
N THR A 169 -5.61 -4.83 24.29
CA THR A 169 -6.94 -4.26 24.00
C THR A 169 -7.84 -5.24 23.27
N LYS A 170 -7.26 -6.27 22.62
CA LYS A 170 -7.97 -7.24 21.78
C LYS A 170 -8.92 -6.57 20.77
N HIS A 171 -8.67 -5.30 20.44
CA HIS A 171 -9.57 -4.49 19.63
C HIS A 171 -9.69 -5.07 18.21
N MET A 172 -8.61 -5.69 17.70
CA MET A 172 -8.61 -6.42 16.43
C MET A 172 -9.43 -7.72 16.47
N ILE A 173 -9.62 -8.34 17.64
CA ILE A 173 -10.41 -9.57 17.80
C ILE A 173 -11.91 -9.21 17.87
N THR A 174 -12.27 -8.13 18.58
CA THR A 174 -13.66 -7.65 18.68
C THR A 174 -14.19 -7.02 17.39
N LEU A 175 -13.33 -6.48 16.52
CA LEU A 175 -13.73 -5.95 15.21
C LEU A 175 -14.06 -7.05 14.19
N ALA A 176 -13.45 -8.24 14.35
CA ALA A 176 -13.64 -9.36 13.45
C ALA A 176 -15.08 -9.93 13.50
N GLU A 177 -15.82 -9.72 14.58
CA GLU A 177 -17.23 -10.10 14.72
C GLU A 177 -18.20 -9.05 14.13
N GLY A 178 -17.76 -7.80 13.94
CA GLY A 178 -18.64 -6.67 13.61
C GLY A 178 -18.49 -6.07 12.21
N VAL A 179 -17.41 -6.34 11.47
CA VAL A 179 -17.16 -5.66 10.18
C VAL A 179 -16.67 -6.63 9.12
N LEU A 180 -17.59 -7.47 8.62
CA LEU A 180 -17.40 -8.27 7.40
C LEU A 180 -18.04 -7.63 6.15
N GLU A 181 -18.28 -6.32 6.13
CA GLU A 181 -18.96 -5.66 5.00
C GLU A 181 -18.17 -4.57 4.27
N THR A 182 -16.99 -4.16 4.74
CA THR A 182 -16.31 -3.02 4.13
C THR A 182 -15.28 -3.45 3.09
N ARG A 183 -15.65 -3.32 1.81
CA ARG A 183 -14.76 -3.45 0.64
C ARG A 183 -13.74 -2.30 0.60
N ALA A 184 -12.74 -2.32 1.48
CA ALA A 184 -11.67 -1.33 1.46
C ALA A 184 -10.54 -1.78 0.50
N PRO A 185 -10.26 -1.03 -0.59
CA PRO A 185 -9.24 -1.34 -1.58
C PRO A 185 -7.83 -0.93 -1.08
N ILE A 186 -7.43 -1.43 0.08
CA ILE A 186 -6.14 -1.12 0.73
C ILE A 186 -5.37 -2.41 1.07
N MET A 187 -5.71 -3.51 0.41
CA MET A 187 -5.19 -4.83 0.73
C MET A 187 -4.76 -5.55 -0.52
N VAL A 188 -3.67 -6.32 -0.40
CA VAL A 188 -3.15 -7.20 -1.44
C VAL A 188 -3.79 -8.57 -1.29
N VAL A 189 -4.11 -9.23 -2.41
CA VAL A 189 -5.03 -10.39 -2.43
C VAL A 189 -4.40 -11.58 -3.14
N VAL A 190 -3.93 -12.57 -2.37
CA VAL A 190 -3.37 -13.82 -2.93
C VAL A 190 -4.48 -14.86 -3.09
N PRO A 191 -4.87 -15.25 -4.31
CA PRO A 191 -5.90 -16.26 -4.51
C PRO A 191 -5.45 -17.63 -3.99
N LYS A 192 -6.33 -18.34 -3.29
CA LYS A 192 -6.08 -19.73 -2.88
C LYS A 192 -6.33 -20.73 -4.01
N ARG A 193 -7.09 -20.33 -5.03
CA ARG A 193 -7.47 -21.16 -6.19
C ARG A 193 -7.23 -20.42 -7.50
N THR A 194 -6.87 -21.15 -8.55
CA THR A 194 -6.53 -20.59 -9.88
C THR A 194 -7.73 -20.03 -10.64
N ASP A 195 -8.95 -20.40 -10.26
CA ASP A 195 -10.21 -19.93 -10.84
C ASP A 195 -10.79 -18.68 -10.15
N TYR A 196 -10.10 -18.15 -9.13
CA TYR A 196 -10.56 -17.00 -8.36
C TYR A 196 -10.57 -15.71 -9.20
N SER A 197 -11.71 -15.01 -9.21
CA SER A 197 -11.83 -13.65 -9.75
C SER A 197 -12.34 -12.69 -8.67
N PHE A 198 -11.50 -11.71 -8.33
CA PHE A 198 -11.83 -10.67 -7.34
C PHE A 198 -13.09 -9.88 -7.74
N ARG A 199 -13.34 -9.72 -9.04
CA ARG A 199 -14.53 -9.03 -9.56
C ARG A 199 -15.82 -9.80 -9.32
N LYS A 200 -15.78 -11.12 -9.38
CA LYS A 200 -16.97 -12.00 -9.25
C LYS A 200 -17.25 -12.37 -7.80
N GLU A 201 -16.19 -12.69 -7.05
CA GLU A 201 -16.31 -13.26 -5.69
C GLU A 201 -16.04 -12.21 -4.60
N GLY A 202 -15.23 -11.19 -4.90
CA GLY A 202 -14.85 -10.16 -3.94
C GLY A 202 -14.21 -10.72 -2.67
N LEU A 203 -14.29 -9.95 -1.57
CA LEU A 203 -13.78 -10.33 -0.24
C LEU A 203 -14.83 -11.07 0.62
N GLN A 204 -16.00 -11.41 0.06
CA GLN A 204 -17.12 -11.91 0.87
C GLN A 204 -16.87 -13.33 1.35
N ILE A 205 -17.11 -13.55 2.65
CA ILE A 205 -17.20 -14.87 3.26
C ILE A 205 -18.62 -15.35 3.01
N ALA A 206 -18.82 -16.35 2.14
CA ALA A 206 -20.06 -17.13 2.18
C ALA A 206 -20.05 -17.94 3.49
N GLU A 207 -21.13 -17.86 4.28
CA GLU A 207 -21.25 -18.56 5.56
C GLU A 207 -20.87 -20.05 5.42
N GLY A 208 -19.74 -20.44 6.02
CA GLY A 208 -19.26 -21.83 6.06
C GLY A 208 -18.09 -22.18 5.13
N GLU A 209 -17.61 -21.28 4.27
CA GLU A 209 -16.43 -21.54 3.41
C GLU A 209 -15.18 -20.75 3.84
N GLU A 210 -14.00 -21.38 3.73
CA GLU A 210 -12.72 -20.71 3.96
C GLU A 210 -12.55 -19.54 2.97
N ARG A 211 -12.02 -18.39 3.43
CA ARG A 211 -11.69 -17.24 2.58
C ARG A 211 -10.95 -17.70 1.31
N GLY A 212 -11.53 -17.41 0.14
CA GLY A 212 -11.00 -17.79 -1.18
C GLY A 212 -9.67 -17.12 -1.55
N ALA A 213 -9.25 -16.11 -0.79
CA ALA A 213 -7.96 -15.44 -0.92
C ALA A 213 -7.38 -15.06 0.45
N PHE A 214 -6.04 -15.07 0.53
CA PHE A 214 -5.32 -14.43 1.63
C PHE A 214 -5.25 -12.92 1.38
N VAL A 215 -5.39 -12.15 2.45
CA VAL A 215 -5.47 -10.70 2.38
C VAL A 215 -4.48 -10.11 3.39
N MET A 216 -3.62 -9.22 2.93
CA MET A 216 -2.60 -8.56 3.74
C MET A 216 -2.67 -7.04 3.52
N GLY A 217 -2.47 -6.25 4.57
CA GLY A 217 -2.43 -4.81 4.45
C GLY A 217 -1.20 -4.37 3.66
N MET A 218 -1.34 -3.40 2.76
CA MET A 218 -0.18 -2.85 2.03
C MET A 218 0.86 -2.25 3.00
N GLY A 219 0.43 -1.71 4.14
CA GLY A 219 1.33 -1.20 5.19
C GLY A 219 2.32 -2.24 5.68
N ASP A 220 1.91 -3.49 5.84
CA ASP A 220 2.77 -4.56 6.35
C ASP A 220 3.84 -4.99 5.33
N LEU A 221 3.62 -4.70 4.04
CA LEU A 221 4.62 -4.89 2.98
C LEU A 221 5.59 -3.73 2.86
N ILE A 222 5.21 -2.54 3.34
CA ILE A 222 6.00 -1.29 3.25
C ILE A 222 6.98 -1.16 4.41
N MET A 223 6.57 -1.57 5.62
CA MET A 223 7.32 -1.32 6.85
C MET A 223 8.69 -2.03 6.91
N PRO A 224 8.82 -3.33 6.59
CA PRO A 224 10.10 -4.05 6.65
C PRO A 224 10.98 -3.90 5.39
#